data_AF-A0A6P8MTP2-F1
#
_entry.id   AF-A0A6P8MTP2-F1
#
_cell.length_a   1.000
_cell.length_b   1.000
_cell.length_c   1.000
_cell.angle_alpha   90.00
_cell.angle_beta   90.00
_cell.angle_gamma   90.00
#
_symmetry.space_group_name_H-M   'P 1'
#
loop_
_entity.id
_entity.type
_entity.pdbx_description
1 polymer ?
#
loop_
_entity_poly.entity_id
_entity_poly.type
_entity_poly.pdbx_seq_one_letter_code
_entity_poly.pdbx_strand_id
1 'polypeptide(L)'
;MRNNEGSVLYLLLVLILCAEVCMTNARHLIKKRNYSDQSVRGYLAERTCWWNEVCKEEFHSKFRCRCPRWSYCRAPGRYYDAHCSITRTGYIWTQPETSLTLEVNK
;
A
#
# COMPACT_ATOMS: atom_id res chain seq x y z
N MET A 1 -30.16 -1.58 49.34
CA MET A 1 -29.38 -2.19 48.23
C MET A 1 -30.16 -2.20 46.90
N ARG A 2 -30.93 -1.15 46.56
CA ARG A 2 -31.83 -1.12 45.38
C ARG A 2 -31.36 -0.18 44.25
N ASN A 3 -30.39 0.71 44.54
CA ASN A 3 -29.81 1.64 43.57
C ASN A 3 -28.70 1.02 42.70
N ASN A 4 -28.16 -0.13 43.10
CA ASN A 4 -27.04 -0.76 42.39
C ASN A 4 -27.50 -1.49 41.12
N GLU A 5 -28.71 -2.04 41.12
CA GLU A 5 -29.20 -2.85 39.99
C GLU A 5 -29.48 -2.00 38.75
N GLY A 6 -30.07 -0.80 38.94
CA GLY A 6 -30.27 0.16 37.86
C GLY A 6 -28.95 0.75 37.33
N SER A 7 -27.96 0.96 38.22
CA SER A 7 -26.62 1.41 37.83
C SER A 7 -25.88 0.37 36.99
N VAL A 8 -25.97 -0.91 37.38
CA VAL A 8 -25.39 -2.03 36.62
C VAL A 8 -26.06 -2.17 35.25
N LEU A 9 -27.40 -2.06 35.18
CA LEU A 9 -28.13 -2.11 33.91
C LEU A 9 -27.73 -0.97 32.97
N TYR A 10 -27.53 0.24 33.50
CA TYR A 10 -27.07 1.39 32.73
C TYR A 10 -25.64 1.20 32.22
N LEU A 11 -24.73 0.68 33.06
CA LEU A 11 -23.36 0.35 32.67
C LEU A 11 -23.33 -0.70 31.55
N LEU A 12 -24.15 -1.75 31.65
CA LEU A 12 -24.24 -2.79 30.63
C LEU A 12 -24.77 -2.24 29.29
N LEU A 13 -25.80 -1.37 29.33
CA LEU A 13 -26.32 -0.71 28.13
C LEU A 13 -25.27 0.16 27.45
N VAL A 14 -24.51 0.95 28.23
CA VAL A 14 -23.42 1.77 27.71
C VAL A 14 -22.31 0.90 27.09
N LEU A 15 -21.94 -0.22 27.73
CA LEU A 15 -20.94 -1.14 27.19
C LEU A 15 -21.37 -1.78 25.87
N ILE A 16 -22.65 -2.17 25.75
CA ILE A 16 -23.21 -2.73 24.51
C ILE A 16 -23.20 -1.68 23.39
N LEU A 17 -23.62 -0.45 23.68
CA LEU A 17 -23.59 0.65 22.71
C LEU A 17 -22.16 0.96 22.27
N CYS A 18 -21.20 1.00 23.19
CA CYS A 18 -19.78 1.20 22.87
C CYS A 18 -19.22 0.07 22.01
N ALA A 19 -19.58 -1.19 22.28
CA ALA A 19 -19.15 -2.33 21.48
C ALA A 19 -19.68 -2.27 20.03
N GLU A 20 -20.94 -1.91 19.83
CA GLU A 20 -21.54 -1.74 18.50
C GLU A 20 -20.88 -0.60 17.70
N VAL A 21 -20.61 0.53 18.35
CA VAL A 21 -19.90 1.67 17.73
C VAL A 21 -18.46 1.27 17.36
N CYS A 22 -17.75 0.54 18.21
CA CYS A 22 -16.40 0.04 17.90
C CYS A 22 -16.41 -0.95 16.72
N MET A 23 -17.40 -1.84 16.67
CA MET A 23 -17.55 -2.85 15.61
C MET A 23 -17.89 -2.24 14.25
N THR A 24 -18.72 -1.20 14.19
CA THR A 24 -19.05 -0.52 12.92
C THR A 24 -17.85 0.21 12.31
N ASN A 25 -17.02 0.86 13.15
CA ASN A 25 -15.78 1.49 12.71
C ASN A 25 -14.75 0.48 12.16
N ALA A 26 -14.69 -0.72 12.73
CA ALA A 26 -13.79 -1.78 12.24
C ALA A 26 -14.19 -2.31 10.85
N ARG A 27 -15.48 -2.27 10.49
CA ARG A 27 -15.98 -2.75 9.18
C ARG A 27 -15.59 -1.84 8.01
N HIS A 28 -15.27 -0.57 8.26
CA HIS A 28 -14.82 0.40 7.25
C HIS A 28 -13.31 0.37 6.96
N LEU A 29 -12.56 -0.60 7.52
CA LEU A 29 -11.20 -0.90 7.06
C LEU A 29 -11.27 -1.45 5.63
N ILE A 30 -11.26 -0.55 4.65
CA ILE A 30 -11.01 -0.88 3.25
C ILE A 30 -9.68 -1.64 3.22
N LYS A 31 -9.75 -2.96 3.10
CA LYS A 31 -8.59 -3.83 2.92
C LYS A 31 -8.00 -3.48 1.57
N LYS A 32 -7.14 -2.46 1.52
CA LYS A 32 -6.49 -1.98 0.30
C LYS A 32 -5.81 -3.17 -0.38
N ARG A 33 -6.40 -3.66 -1.47
CA ARG A 33 -5.83 -4.75 -2.24
C ARG A 33 -4.54 -4.27 -2.88
N ASN A 34 -3.52 -5.09 -2.81
CA ASN A 34 -2.35 -4.95 -3.67
C ASN A 34 -2.54 -5.86 -4.88
N TYR A 35 -2.17 -5.36 -6.05
CA TYR A 35 -2.08 -6.14 -7.27
C TYR A 35 -0.66 -6.04 -7.77
N SER A 36 -0.01 -7.19 -7.99
CA SER A 36 1.36 -7.24 -8.50
C SER A 36 1.34 -7.56 -9.99
N ASP A 37 1.97 -6.71 -10.78
CA ASP A 37 2.10 -6.82 -12.22
C ASP A 37 3.57 -7.10 -12.62
N GLN A 38 3.77 -8.10 -13.47
CA GLN A 38 5.06 -8.53 -14.02
C GLN A 38 5.14 -8.39 -15.55
N SER A 39 4.17 -7.72 -16.17
CA SER A 39 4.06 -7.54 -17.62
C SER A 39 5.13 -6.64 -18.21
N VAL A 40 5.64 -5.69 -17.42
CA VAL A 40 6.68 -4.73 -17.82
C VAL A 40 8.04 -5.33 -17.49
N ARG A 41 8.95 -5.36 -18.48
CA ARG A 41 10.31 -5.89 -18.33
C ARG A 41 11.33 -4.92 -18.89
N GLY A 42 12.43 -4.76 -18.17
CA GLY A 42 13.56 -3.92 -18.59
C GLY A 42 13.37 -2.42 -18.32
N TYR A 43 14.43 -1.66 -18.58
CA TYR A 43 14.55 -0.25 -18.25
C TYR A 43 14.91 0.58 -19.49
N LEU A 44 14.41 1.82 -19.56
CA LEU A 44 14.83 2.82 -20.52
C LEU A 44 16.19 3.42 -20.12
N ALA A 45 16.37 3.67 -18.82
CA ALA A 45 17.64 4.06 -18.24
C ALA A 45 17.94 3.21 -17.00
N GLU A 46 19.14 2.62 -16.94
CA GLU A 46 19.63 1.90 -15.77
C GLU A 46 20.12 2.89 -14.71
N ARG A 47 19.18 3.53 -14.01
CA ARG A 47 19.46 4.39 -12.86
C ARG A 47 18.45 4.17 -11.75
N THR A 48 18.81 4.59 -10.55
CA THR A 48 17.87 4.66 -9.43
C THR A 48 16.95 5.88 -9.58
N CYS A 49 15.65 5.70 -9.33
CA CYS A 49 14.68 6.80 -9.27
C CYS A 49 14.81 7.57 -7.95
N TRP A 50 14.46 8.85 -7.97
CA TRP A 50 14.24 9.64 -6.78
C TRP A 50 12.91 9.28 -6.10
N TRP A 51 12.71 9.80 -4.89
CA TRP A 51 11.45 9.66 -4.18
C TRP A 51 10.29 10.29 -4.97
N ASN A 52 9.17 9.56 -5.09
CA ASN A 52 7.98 9.97 -5.82
C ASN A 52 8.18 10.27 -7.33
N GLU A 53 9.35 9.94 -7.87
CA GLU A 53 9.60 10.04 -9.31
C GLU A 53 8.80 8.98 -10.08
N VAL A 54 8.41 9.30 -11.31
CA VAL A 54 7.73 8.37 -12.23
C VAL A 54 8.67 7.24 -12.62
N CYS A 55 8.37 6.03 -12.17
CA CYS A 55 9.11 4.81 -12.50
C CYS A 55 8.55 4.08 -13.73
N LYS A 56 7.26 4.27 -14.06
CA LYS A 56 6.61 3.71 -15.26
C LYS A 56 5.50 4.64 -15.73
N GLU A 57 5.50 4.98 -17.01
CA GLU A 57 4.45 5.79 -17.66
C GLU A 57 3.27 4.92 -18.12
N GLU A 58 2.11 5.52 -18.30
CA GLU A 58 0.95 4.86 -18.90
C GLU A 58 1.30 4.20 -20.26
N PHE A 59 0.82 2.98 -20.48
CA PHE A 59 1.04 2.21 -21.74
C PHE A 59 2.49 1.87 -22.14
N HIS A 60 3.51 2.33 -21.42
CA HIS A 60 4.90 1.95 -21.69
C HIS A 60 5.22 0.53 -21.23
N SER A 61 5.96 -0.21 -22.06
CA SER A 61 6.39 -1.61 -21.80
C SER A 61 7.73 -1.73 -21.07
N LYS A 62 8.36 -0.60 -20.74
CA LYS A 62 9.65 -0.50 -20.02
C LYS A 62 9.56 0.49 -18.86
N PHE A 63 10.34 0.24 -17.81
CA PHE A 63 10.49 1.17 -16.70
C PHE A 63 11.39 2.35 -17.09
N ARG A 64 11.15 3.54 -16.53
CA ARG A 64 12.05 4.70 -16.73
C ARG A 64 13.35 4.57 -15.95
N CYS A 65 13.22 4.12 -14.70
CA CYS A 65 14.29 3.95 -13.74
C CYS A 65 13.85 2.90 -12.70
N ARG A 66 14.77 2.46 -11.86
CA ARG A 66 14.50 1.51 -10.78
C ARG A 66 14.24 2.22 -9.45
N CYS A 67 13.13 1.91 -8.79
CA CYS A 67 12.91 2.40 -7.44
C CYS A 67 13.95 1.81 -6.46
N PRO A 68 14.36 2.55 -5.42
CA PRO A 68 15.22 2.04 -4.36
C PRO A 68 14.65 0.74 -3.73
N ARG A 69 15.49 -0.12 -3.15
CA ARG A 69 15.07 -1.44 -2.61
C ARG A 69 13.99 -1.35 -1.52
N TRP A 70 13.91 -0.22 -0.83
CA TRP A 70 12.93 0.06 0.21
C TRP A 70 11.62 0.67 -0.32
N SER A 71 11.47 0.80 -1.64
CA SER A 71 10.34 1.45 -2.31
C SER A 71 9.74 0.55 -3.41
N TYR A 72 8.49 0.82 -3.76
CA TYR A 72 7.72 0.13 -4.80
C TYR A 72 7.36 1.09 -5.94
N CYS A 73 7.32 0.57 -7.17
CA CYS A 73 6.77 1.29 -8.32
C CYS A 73 5.25 1.12 -8.33
N ARG A 74 4.52 2.17 -7.91
CA ARG A 74 3.10 2.08 -7.52
C ARG A 74 2.22 3.08 -8.27
N ALA A 75 1.03 2.64 -8.68
CA ALA A 75 -0.07 3.50 -9.12
C ALA A 75 -1.40 3.16 -8.42
N PRO A 76 -2.41 4.05 -8.50
CA PRO A 76 -3.79 3.71 -8.10
C PRO A 76 -4.43 2.63 -8.99
N GLY A 77 -3.99 2.45 -10.24
CA GLY A 77 -4.51 1.45 -11.18
C GLY A 77 -3.60 1.26 -12.40
N ARG A 78 -3.96 0.32 -13.29
CA ARG A 78 -3.15 -0.07 -14.46
C ARG A 78 -2.89 1.06 -15.47
N TYR A 79 -3.88 1.96 -15.63
CA TYR A 79 -3.90 3.03 -16.64
C TYR A 79 -3.40 4.37 -16.10
N TYR A 80 -2.56 4.34 -15.07
CA TYR A 80 -1.97 5.54 -14.49
C TYR A 80 -0.46 5.40 -14.50
N ASP A 81 0.21 6.55 -14.41
CA ASP A 81 1.63 6.61 -14.11
C ASP A 81 1.92 6.02 -12.73
N ALA A 82 3.03 5.32 -12.65
CA ALA A 82 3.51 4.70 -11.44
C ALA A 82 4.68 5.51 -10.87
N HIS A 83 4.65 5.72 -9.57
CA HIS A 83 5.65 6.49 -8.84
C HIS A 83 6.33 5.64 -7.76
N CYS A 84 7.57 5.97 -7.43
CA CYS A 84 8.26 5.32 -6.32
C CYS A 84 7.64 5.72 -4.97
N SER A 85 7.10 4.74 -4.24
CA SER A 85 6.50 4.91 -2.92
C SER A 85 6.85 3.75 -1.98
N ILE A 86 7.06 4.04 -0.69
CA ILE A 86 7.21 3.01 0.36
C ILE A 86 5.94 2.18 0.59
N THR A 87 4.79 2.66 0.11
CA THR A 87 3.52 2.00 0.41
C THR A 87 3.25 0.85 -0.54
N ARG A 88 3.03 -0.35 0.00
CA ARG A 88 2.72 -1.57 -0.77
C ARG A 88 1.22 -1.79 -1.00
N THR A 89 0.47 -0.74 -1.38
CA THR A 89 -0.98 -0.86 -1.66
C THR A 89 -1.33 -0.32 -3.04
N GLY A 90 -2.40 -0.82 -3.68
CA GLY A 90 -2.74 -0.42 -5.06
C GLY A 90 -2.06 -1.30 -6.11
N TYR A 91 -1.87 -0.75 -7.30
CA TYR A 91 -1.26 -1.46 -8.42
C TYR A 91 0.26 -1.29 -8.37
N ILE A 92 0.99 -2.40 -8.29
CA ILE A 92 2.44 -2.43 -8.09
C ILE A 92 3.06 -3.15 -9.27
N TRP A 93 4.00 -2.50 -9.94
CA TRP A 93 4.83 -3.17 -10.94
C TRP A 93 6.08 -3.75 -10.27
N THR A 94 6.28 -5.05 -10.43
CA THR A 94 7.48 -5.73 -9.94
C THR A 94 8.65 -5.41 -10.86
N GLN A 95 9.65 -4.73 -10.31
CA GLN A 95 10.83 -4.32 -11.05
C GLN A 95 11.91 -5.42 -11.01
N PRO A 96 12.42 -5.88 -12.16
CA PRO A 96 13.46 -6.90 -12.21
C PRO A 96 14.78 -6.38 -11.62
N GLU A 97 15.59 -7.26 -11.04
CA GLU A 97 16.94 -6.92 -10.59
C GLU A 97 17.79 -6.41 -11.77
N THR A 98 18.61 -5.39 -11.52
CA THR A 98 19.53 -4.77 -12.49
C THR A 98 20.96 -5.16 -12.14
N SER A 99 21.84 -5.16 -13.13
CA SER A 99 23.30 -5.33 -12.99
C SER A 99 23.91 -4.40 -11.93
N LEU A 100 23.50 -3.13 -11.88
CA LEU A 100 23.98 -2.13 -10.91
C LEU A 100 23.83 -2.52 -9.43
N THR A 101 22.80 -3.29 -9.08
CA THR A 101 22.60 -3.76 -7.69
C THR A 101 23.49 -4.93 -7.29
N LEU A 102 24.08 -5.63 -8.27
CA LEU A 102 25.03 -6.71 -8.00
C LEU A 102 26.41 -6.16 -7.64
N GLU A 103 26.77 -4.97 -8.10
CA GLU A 103 28.07 -4.34 -7.83
C GLU A 103 28.16 -3.71 -6.44
N VAL A 104 27.04 -3.21 -5.88
CA VAL A 104 27.02 -2.61 -4.53
C VAL A 104 27.16 -3.65 -3.40
N ASN A 105 26.97 -4.94 -3.69
CA ASN A 105 27.06 -6.02 -2.69
C ASN A 105 28.34 -6.86 -2.84
N LYS A 106 29.35 -6.38 -3.57
CA LYS A 106 30.65 -7.04 -3.70
C LYS A 106 31.74 -6.31 -2.91
#